data_AF-A0A9D1KMU8-F1
#
_entry.id   AF-A0A9D1KMU8-F1
#
_cell.length_a   1.000
_cell.length_b   1.000
_cell.length_c   1.000
_cell.angle_alpha   90.00
_cell.angle_beta   90.00
_cell.angle_gamma   90.00
#
_symmetry.space_group_name_H-M   'P 1'
#
loop_
_entity.id
_entity.type
_entity.pdbx_description
1 polymer ?
#
loop_
_entity_poly.entity_id
_entity_poly.type
_entity_poly.pdbx_seq_one_letter_code
_entity_poly.pdbx_strand_id
1 'polypeptide(L)'
;MNKAELIERLSENFDGNKAEAARALNAVTETITYTVASGEKVSVTGFGVFEKLDRPARMVRNPRTGERKRAKATSVPRFRAGTDLKAHVSGEKKVPRAFKAATRAAAAKKAAESGTAAPAAKKATAKKATAKKT
;
A
#
# COMPACT_ATOMS: atom_id res chain seq x y z
N MET A 1 3.37 7.87 -7.94
CA MET A 1 2.91 7.19 -6.72
C MET A 1 2.50 8.23 -5.69
N ASN A 2 1.22 8.60 -5.71
CA ASN A 2 0.57 9.40 -4.67
C ASN A 2 -0.09 8.48 -3.61
N LYS A 3 -0.78 9.06 -2.61
CA LYS A 3 -1.44 8.28 -1.54
C LYS A 3 -2.55 7.36 -2.07
N ALA A 4 -3.34 7.80 -3.04
CA ALA A 4 -4.43 7.00 -3.60
C ALA A 4 -3.88 5.80 -4.40
N GLU A 5 -2.88 6.03 -5.24
CA GLU A 5 -2.16 4.98 -5.98
C GLU A 5 -1.47 3.99 -5.03
N LEU A 6 -0.96 4.47 -3.89
CA LEU A 6 -0.41 3.60 -2.84
C LEU A 6 -1.47 2.72 -2.21
N ILE A 7 -2.66 3.25 -1.92
CA ILE A 7 -3.78 2.46 -1.36
C ILE A 7 -4.23 1.39 -2.35
N GLU A 8 -4.29 1.70 -3.65
CA GLU A 8 -4.62 0.73 -4.69
C GLU A 8 -3.62 -0.43 -4.72
N ARG A 9 -2.32 -0.11 -4.80
CA ARG A 9 -1.24 -1.12 -4.72
C ARG A 9 -1.24 -1.89 -3.40
N LEU A 10 -1.63 -1.27 -2.30
CA LEU A 10 -1.71 -1.92 -0.99
C LEU A 10 -2.89 -2.89 -0.96
N SER A 11 -4.04 -2.52 -1.52
CA SER A 11 -5.22 -3.40 -1.59
C SER A 11 -5.02 -4.65 -2.46
N GLU A 12 -4.08 -4.61 -3.41
CA GLU A 12 -3.70 -5.81 -4.18
C GLU A 12 -2.89 -6.84 -3.35
N ASN A 13 -2.28 -6.41 -2.24
CA ASN A 13 -1.38 -7.21 -1.41
C ASN A 13 -1.86 -7.36 0.05
N PHE A 14 -3.02 -6.79 0.34
CA PHE A 14 -3.66 -6.82 1.64
C PHE A 14 -4.92 -7.66 1.51
N ASP A 15 -5.14 -8.60 2.43
CA ASP A 15 -6.33 -9.44 2.47
C ASP A 15 -7.54 -8.64 3.00
N GLY A 16 -7.91 -7.59 2.26
CA GLY A 16 -9.01 -6.70 2.60
C GLY A 16 -9.39 -5.80 1.44
N ASN A 17 -10.48 -5.05 1.60
CA ASN A 17 -10.95 -4.15 0.55
C ASN A 17 -10.15 -2.82 0.52
N LYS A 18 -10.35 -2.03 -0.54
CA LYS A 18 -9.68 -0.71 -0.70
C LYS A 18 -9.91 0.23 0.49
N ALA A 19 -11.08 0.15 1.14
CA ALA A 19 -11.39 0.97 2.31
C ALA A 19 -10.63 0.52 3.56
N GLU A 20 -10.41 -0.77 3.75
CA GLU A 20 -9.56 -1.32 4.81
C GLU A 20 -8.10 -1.00 4.58
N ALA A 21 -7.61 -1.12 3.34
CA ALA A 21 -6.28 -0.69 2.95
C ALA A 21 -6.03 0.81 3.27
N ALA A 22 -7.02 1.66 2.99
CA ALA A 22 -6.97 3.08 3.32
C ALA A 22 -6.93 3.32 4.83
N ARG A 23 -7.78 2.62 5.60
CA ARG A 23 -7.83 2.71 7.06
C ARG A 23 -6.52 2.24 7.69
N ALA A 24 -5.96 1.11 7.23
CA ALA A 24 -4.70 0.58 7.71
C ALA A 24 -3.54 1.55 7.46
N LEU A 25 -3.44 2.13 6.25
CA LEU A 25 -2.41 3.11 5.95
C LEU A 25 -2.52 4.35 6.84
N ASN A 26 -3.73 4.87 7.03
CA ASN A 26 -3.96 6.03 7.89
C ASN A 26 -3.54 5.71 9.34
N ALA A 27 -4.00 4.58 9.88
CA ALA A 27 -3.68 4.14 11.24
C ALA A 27 -2.17 4.02 11.46
N VAL A 28 -1.43 3.46 10.51
CA VAL A 28 0.04 3.38 10.57
C VAL A 28 0.66 4.78 10.61
N THR A 29 0.26 5.68 9.71
CA THR A 29 0.83 7.03 9.67
C THR A 29 0.52 7.84 10.92
N GLU A 30 -0.68 7.72 11.47
CA GLU A 30 -1.11 8.39 12.69
C GLU A 30 -0.36 7.85 13.90
N THR A 31 -0.24 6.53 14.02
CA THR A 31 0.50 5.88 15.12
C THR A 31 1.96 6.32 15.11
N ILE A 32 2.63 6.29 13.95
CA ILE A 32 4.02 6.75 13.83
C ILE A 32 4.14 8.21 14.23
N THR A 33 3.20 9.07 13.79
CA THR A 33 3.21 10.49 14.10
C THR A 33 3.09 10.72 15.60
N TYR A 34 2.15 10.05 16.27
CA TYR A 34 1.93 10.16 17.70
C TYR A 34 3.16 9.70 18.50
N THR A 35 3.65 8.48 18.23
CA THR A 35 4.79 7.90 18.94
C THR A 35 6.06 8.75 18.80
N VAL A 36 6.34 9.24 17.58
CA VAL A 36 7.52 10.09 17.33
C VAL A 36 7.36 11.47 17.96
N ALA A 37 6.16 12.04 17.96
CA ALA A 37 5.90 13.33 18.61
C ALA A 37 6.15 13.26 20.13
N SER A 38 5.77 12.14 20.75
CA SER A 38 6.05 11.81 22.16
C SER A 38 7.53 11.62 22.48
N GLY A 39 8.40 11.54 21.46
CA GLY A 39 9.86 11.40 21.61
C GLY A 39 10.34 9.95 21.57
N GLU A 40 9.42 8.99 21.40
CA GLU A 40 9.76 7.59 21.25
C GLU A 40 10.21 7.27 19.81
N LYS A 41 10.88 6.13 19.66
CA LYS A 41 11.39 5.66 18.38
C LYS A 41 10.52 4.53 17.86
N VAL A 42 10.10 4.62 16.60
CA VAL A 42 9.39 3.53 15.91
C VAL A 42 10.40 2.81 15.03
N SER A 43 10.73 1.56 15.38
CA SER A 43 11.63 0.72 14.58
C SER A 43 10.83 -0.32 13.81
N VAL A 44 10.90 -0.28 12.49
CA VAL A 44 10.30 -1.27 11.59
C VAL A 44 11.44 -2.10 11.01
N THR A 45 11.59 -3.34 11.48
CA THR A 45 12.67 -4.26 11.07
C THR A 45 12.74 -4.37 9.55
N GLY A 46 13.96 -4.26 9.00
CA GLY A 46 14.22 -4.26 7.55
C GLY A 46 13.90 -2.95 6.82
N PHE A 47 12.87 -2.21 7.26
CA PHE A 47 12.45 -0.95 6.60
C PHE A 47 13.23 0.27 7.10
N GLY A 48 13.27 0.49 8.42
CA GLY A 48 13.97 1.62 9.01
C GLY A 48 13.44 2.07 10.36
N VAL A 49 13.92 3.22 10.81
CA VAL A 49 13.59 3.80 12.13
C VAL A 49 13.10 5.22 11.96
N PHE A 50 11.97 5.55 12.59
CA PHE A 50 11.48 6.91 12.76
C PHE A 50 11.84 7.40 14.17
N GLU A 51 12.44 8.59 14.25
CA GLU A 51 12.84 9.18 15.52
C GLU A 51 12.68 10.70 15.50
N LYS A 52 12.52 11.29 16.69
CA LYS A 52 12.59 12.72 16.91
C LYS A 52 14.05 13.13 17.04
N LEU A 53 14.48 14.11 16.23
CA LEU A 53 15.81 14.68 16.29
C LEU A 53 15.73 16.12 16.78
N ASP A 54 16.34 16.39 17.93
CA ASP A 54 16.46 17.73 18.46
C ASP A 54 17.58 18.49 17.76
N ARG A 55 17.23 19.58 17.09
CA ARG A 55 18.18 20.47 16.44
C ARG A 55 18.46 21.65 17.38
N PRO A 56 19.72 21.88 17.79
CA PRO A 56 20.06 23.01 18.63
C PRO A 56 19.85 24.33 17.90
N ALA A 57 19.72 25.40 18.67
CA ALA A 57 19.66 26.75 18.15
C ALA A 57 20.94 27.05 17.35
N ARG A 58 20.79 27.55 16.12
CA ARG A 58 21.91 27.85 15.23
C ARG A 58 21.63 29.07 14.38
N MET A 59 22.69 29.71 13.89
CA MET A 59 22.55 30.81 12.94
C MET A 59 22.20 30.26 11.55
N VAL A 60 21.10 30.75 10.98
CA VAL A 60 20.64 30.40 9.63
C VAL A 60 20.62 31.69 8.79
N ARG A 61 20.93 31.57 7.52
CA ARG A 61 20.94 32.69 6.58
C ARG A 61 19.61 32.72 5.83
N ASN A 62 18.98 33.89 5.74
CA ASN A 62 17.80 34.05 4.89
C ASN A 62 18.21 33.95 3.41
N PRO A 63 17.69 32.99 2.63
CA PRO A 63 18.07 32.85 1.23
C PRO A 63 17.71 34.07 0.37
N ARG A 64 16.69 34.87 0.77
CA ARG A 64 16.25 36.05 0.02
C ARG A 64 17.05 37.32 0.32
N THR A 65 17.46 37.53 1.58
CA THR A 65 18.10 38.79 2.02
C THR A 65 19.56 38.64 2.44
N GLY A 66 20.05 37.42 2.63
CA GLY A 66 21.42 37.16 3.06
C GLY A 66 21.72 37.47 4.53
N GLU A 67 20.77 38.04 5.27
CA GLU A 67 20.89 38.32 6.70
C GLU A 67 21.00 37.03 7.53
N ARG A 68 21.82 37.08 8.59
CA ARG A 68 21.95 35.98 9.56
C ARG A 68 20.90 36.14 10.65
N LYS A 69 20.06 35.12 10.85
CA LYS A 69 19.04 35.08 11.91
C LYS A 69 19.26 33.85 12.79
N ARG A 70 18.97 33.99 14.09
CA ARG A 70 19.05 32.87 15.03
C ARG A 70 17.82 31.99 14.89
N ALA A 71 18.00 30.75 14.45
CA ALA A 71 16.95 29.75 14.53
C ALA A 71 16.90 29.20 15.96
N LYS A 72 15.69 29.12 16.53
CA LYS A 72 15.45 28.51 17.84
C LYS A 72 15.72 27.00 17.78
N ALA A 73 15.96 26.41 18.95
CA ALA A 73 16.00 24.95 19.06
C ALA A 73 14.66 24.37 18.62
N THR A 74 14.69 23.31 17.82
CA THR A 74 13.48 22.71 17.27
C THR A 74 13.67 21.21 17.10
N SER A 75 12.64 20.44 17.42
CA SER A 75 12.61 19.01 17.17
C SER A 75 12.04 18.75 15.78
N VAL A 76 12.66 17.85 15.03
CA VAL A 76 12.18 17.44 13.71
C VAL A 76 12.04 15.93 13.63
N PRO A 77 11.10 15.40 12.82
CA PRO A 77 11.09 13.97 12.52
C PRO A 77 12.28 13.62 11.62
N ARG A 78 12.87 12.45 11.86
CA ARG A 78 13.90 11.85 11.01
C ARG A 78 13.53 10.40 10.73
N PHE A 79 13.66 10.00 9.47
CA PHE A 79 13.63 8.59 9.07
C PHE A 79 15.04 8.13 8.72
N ARG A 80 15.44 6.98 9.27
CA ARG A 80 16.70 6.29 8.94
C ARG A 80 16.36 5.00 8.22
N ALA A 81 16.70 4.93 6.94
CA ALA A 81 16.50 3.73 6.14
C ALA A 81 17.29 2.54 6.71
N GLY A 82 16.59 1.41 6.86
CA GLY A 82 17.15 0.13 7.28
C GLY A 82 18.06 -0.49 6.22
N THR A 83 18.77 -1.54 6.61
CA THR A 83 19.70 -2.27 5.72
C THR A 83 19.00 -2.88 4.52
N ASP A 84 17.83 -3.50 4.71
CA ASP A 84 17.13 -4.17 3.62
C ASP A 84 16.54 -3.17 2.63
N LEU A 85 15.95 -2.08 3.11
CA LEU A 85 15.48 -1.01 2.24
C LEU A 85 16.62 -0.42 1.39
N LYS A 86 17.80 -0.18 2.00
CA LYS A 86 18.98 0.29 1.26
C LYS A 86 19.45 -0.72 0.23
N ALA A 87 19.55 -2.00 0.59
CA ALA A 87 20.01 -3.06 -0.29
C ALA A 87 19.08 -3.26 -1.50
N HIS A 88 17.77 -3.11 -1.32
CA HIS A 88 16.81 -3.16 -2.42
C HIS A 88 16.89 -1.93 -3.35
N VAL A 89 17.15 -0.74 -2.80
CA VAL A 89 17.27 0.49 -3.58
C VAL A 89 18.62 0.59 -4.30
N SER A 90 19.71 0.10 -3.69
CA SER A 90 21.04 0.03 -4.32
C SER A 90 21.19 -1.09 -5.35
N GLY A 91 20.28 -2.07 -5.34
CA GLY A 91 20.30 -3.23 -6.24
C GLY A 91 21.09 -4.43 -5.72
N GLU A 92 21.69 -4.35 -4.53
CA GLU A 92 22.41 -5.45 -3.88
C GLU A 92 21.50 -6.66 -3.58
N LYS A 93 20.24 -6.40 -3.21
CA LYS A 93 19.21 -7.42 -3.04
C LYS A 93 18.08 -7.19 -4.05
N LYS A 94 17.70 -8.21 -4.82
CA LYS A 94 16.53 -8.13 -5.70
C LYS A 94 15.27 -7.87 -4.87
N VAL A 95 14.47 -6.89 -5.27
CA VAL A 95 13.16 -6.62 -4.65
C VAL A 95 12.35 -7.93 -4.69
N PRO A 96 11.78 -8.39 -3.55
CA PRO A 96 11.01 -9.61 -3.53
C PRO A 96 9.91 -9.52 -4.58
N ARG A 97 9.89 -10.49 -5.52
CA ARG A 97 8.89 -10.58 -6.59
C ARG A 97 7.47 -10.91 -6.08
N ALA A 98 7.26 -10.90 -4.76
CA ALA A 98 5.99 -11.20 -4.11
C ALA A 98 4.82 -10.38 -4.68
N PHE A 99 5.08 -9.20 -5.26
CA PHE A 99 4.08 -8.37 -5.93
C PHE A 99 3.39 -9.00 -7.15
N LYS A 100 3.98 -10.03 -7.80
CA LYS A 100 3.41 -10.65 -9.03
C LYS A 100 3.05 -12.14 -8.90
N ALA A 101 3.47 -12.80 -7.82
CA ALA A 101 3.32 -14.24 -7.65
C ALA A 101 2.05 -14.63 -6.87
N ALA A 102 1.68 -13.84 -5.84
CA ALA A 102 0.43 -14.07 -5.09
C ALA A 102 -0.82 -13.82 -5.96
N THR A 103 -0.75 -12.85 -6.88
CA THR A 103 -1.82 -12.50 -7.82
C THR A 103 -2.09 -13.56 -8.89
N ARG A 104 -1.12 -14.42 -9.24
CA ARG A 104 -1.34 -15.55 -10.16
C ARG A 104 -1.94 -16.77 -9.45
N ALA A 105 -1.54 -17.03 -8.21
CA ALA A 105 -2.06 -18.17 -7.45
C ALA A 105 -3.51 -17.94 -6.96
N ALA A 106 -3.85 -16.72 -6.54
CA ALA A 106 -5.21 -16.37 -6.11
C ALA A 106 -6.23 -16.31 -7.27
N ALA A 107 -5.80 -15.82 -8.45
CA ALA A 107 -6.64 -15.81 -9.65
C ALA A 107 -6.91 -17.23 -10.20
N ALA A 108 -5.93 -18.14 -10.11
CA ALA A 108 -6.09 -19.53 -10.51
C ALA A 108 -7.05 -20.29 -9.56
N LYS A 109 -7.03 -20.00 -8.26
CA LYS A 109 -7.92 -20.65 -7.28
C LYS A 109 -9.38 -20.19 -7.43
N LYS A 110 -9.62 -18.90 -7.69
CA LYS A 110 -10.97 -18.35 -7.88
C LYS A 110 -11.63 -18.77 -9.20
N ALA A 111 -10.84 -19.12 -10.22
CA ALA A 111 -11.35 -19.67 -11.48
C ALA A 111 -11.68 -21.18 -11.42
N ALA A 112 -11.09 -21.92 -10.47
CA ALA A 112 -11.32 -23.35 -10.31
C ALA A 112 -12.60 -23.67 -9.50
N GLU A 113 -13.10 -22.73 -8.70
CA GLU A 113 -14.25 -22.96 -7.81
C GLU A 113 -15.62 -22.60 -8.43
N SER A 114 -15.65 -21.89 -9.57
CA SER A 114 -16.88 -21.63 -10.34
C SER A 114 -17.16 -22.67 -11.43
N GLY A 115 -16.41 -23.78 -11.45
CA GLY A 115 -16.43 -24.79 -12.50
C GLY A 115 -16.94 -26.16 -12.08
N THR A 116 -18.04 -26.26 -11.31
CA THR A 116 -18.73 -27.56 -11.14
C THR A 116 -20.23 -27.39 -10.94
N ALA A 117 -20.99 -27.37 -12.04
CA ALA A 117 -22.35 -27.91 -12.11
C ALA A 117 -22.78 -28.09 -13.58
N ALA A 118 -22.78 -29.31 -14.06
CA ALA A 118 -23.53 -29.84 -15.21
C ALA A 118 -23.89 -31.31 -14.87
N PRO A 119 -24.84 -32.04 -15.54
CA PRO A 119 -25.72 -31.71 -16.68
C PRO A 119 -27.17 -32.34 -16.62
N ALA A 120 -27.90 -32.30 -17.76
CA ALA A 120 -29.08 -33.11 -18.20
C ALA A 120 -30.49 -32.66 -17.72
N ALA A 121 -31.60 -32.69 -18.46
CA ALA A 121 -32.06 -33.19 -19.77
C ALA A 121 -33.28 -32.30 -20.22
N LYS A 122 -33.87 -32.28 -21.43
CA LYS A 122 -34.46 -33.35 -22.23
C LYS A 122 -35.02 -32.75 -23.55
N LYS A 123 -34.85 -33.50 -24.63
CA LYS A 123 -35.41 -33.33 -25.98
C LYS A 123 -36.90 -33.70 -25.99
N ALA A 124 -37.77 -32.91 -26.63
CA ALA A 124 -39.09 -33.35 -27.11
C ALA A 124 -39.58 -32.51 -28.30
N THR A 125 -39.87 -33.20 -29.39
CA THR A 125 -40.44 -32.77 -30.68
C THR A 125 -41.97 -32.93 -30.70
N ALA A 126 -42.61 -32.28 -31.70
CA ALA A 126 -44.04 -32.27 -32.11
C ALA A 126 -44.85 -31.06 -31.56
N LYS A 127 -45.74 -30.37 -32.30
CA LYS A 127 -46.55 -30.75 -33.47
C LYS A 127 -47.07 -29.50 -34.21
N LYS A 128 -47.21 -29.63 -35.53
CA LYS A 128 -47.84 -28.75 -36.54
C LYS A 128 -49.30 -28.34 -36.19
N ALA A 129 -49.66 -27.07 -36.40
CA ALA A 129 -51.01 -26.65 -36.79
C ALA A 129 -51.02 -25.25 -37.45
N THR A 130 -51.49 -25.23 -38.70
CA THR A 130 -51.86 -24.10 -39.56
C THR A 130 -53.16 -23.42 -39.11
N ALA A 131 -53.29 -22.09 -39.24
CA ALA A 131 -54.41 -21.37 -39.90
C ALA A 131 -54.55 -19.87 -39.50
N LYS A 132 -54.39 -19.00 -40.50
CA LYS A 132 -55.29 -17.90 -40.97
C LYS A 132 -55.72 -16.74 -40.04
N LYS A 133 -55.78 -15.56 -40.71
CA LYS A 133 -56.44 -14.26 -40.40
C LYS A 133 -55.53 -13.30 -39.60
N THR A 134 -55.21 -12.09 -40.04
CA THR A 134 -55.77 -11.14 -41.03
C THR A 134 -54.66 -10.48 -41.82
#